data_AF-A0A6B3HRW5-F1
#
_entry.id   AF-A0A6B3HRW5-F1
#
_cell.length_a   1.000
_cell.length_b   1.000
_cell.length_c   1.000
_cell.angle_alpha   90.00
_cell.angle_beta   90.00
_cell.angle_gamma   90.00
#
_symmetry.space_group_name_H-M   'P 1'
#
loop_
_entity.id
_entity.type
_entity.pdbx_description
1 polymer ?
#
loop_
_entity_poly.entity_id
_entity_poly.type
_entity_poly.pdbx_seq_one_letter_code
_entity_poly.pdbx_strand_id
1 'polypeptide(L)' 'VQTVHQQKVAELTLELLGPEGAVDEPAAGERALHGFLMSRCLTIAGGTTQIQLNVVAERILGLPRDRPHTT' A
#
# COMPACT_ATOMS: atom_id res chain seq x y z
N VAL A 1 -6.80 -4.42 -6.80
CA VAL A 1 -6.73 -4.50 -5.33
C VAL A 1 -5.62 -5.46 -4.98
N GLN A 2 -4.55 -4.98 -4.34
CA GLN A 2 -3.46 -5.87 -3.90
C GLN A 2 -3.98 -6.72 -2.74
N THR A 3 -3.80 -8.03 -2.81
CA THR A 3 -4.42 -8.95 -1.84
C THR A 3 -3.50 -9.20 -0.65
N VAL A 4 -4.07 -9.60 0.50
CA VAL A 4 -3.29 -10.09 1.67
C VAL A 4 -2.30 -11.18 1.25
N HIS A 5 -2.66 -12.00 0.27
CA HIS A 5 -1.77 -13.00 -0.29
C HIS A 5 -0.51 -12.38 -0.92
N GLN A 6 -0.64 -11.30 -1.69
CA GLN A 6 0.52 -10.63 -2.31
C GLN A 6 1.46 -10.00 -1.27
N GLN A 7 0.93 -9.48 -0.17
CA GLN A 7 1.75 -8.98 0.94
C GLN A 7 2.54 -10.11 1.61
N LYS A 8 1.87 -11.23 1.92
CA LYS A 8 2.52 -12.41 2.50
C LYS A 8 3.60 -13.01 1.61
N VAL A 9 3.38 -13.02 0.29
CA VAL A 9 4.41 -13.47 -0.67
C VAL A 9 5.62 -12.55 -0.66
N ALA A 10 5.42 -11.23 -0.59
CA ALA A 10 6.52 -10.28 -0.53
C ALA A 10 7.30 -10.36 0.80
N GLU A 11 6.60 -10.52 1.92
CA GLU A 11 7.19 -10.77 3.25
C GLU A 11 8.03 -12.05 3.26
N LEU A 12 7.46 -13.15 2.79
CA LEU A 12 8.17 -14.43 2.70
C LEU A 12 9.41 -14.33 1.79
N THR A 13 9.34 -13.55 0.71
CA THR A 13 10.48 -13.34 -0.19
C THR A 13 11.65 -12.65 0.54
N LEU A 14 11.37 -11.64 1.38
CA LEU A 14 12.40 -11.01 2.22
C LEU A 14 12.95 -11.97 3.26
N GLU A 15 12.09 -12.73 3.94
CA GLU A 15 12.52 -13.71 4.95
C GLU A 15 13.47 -14.76 4.36
N LEU A 16 13.17 -15.26 3.15
CA LEU A 16 14.01 -16.25 2.46
C LEU A 16 15.38 -15.72 2.03
N LEU A 17 15.48 -14.43 1.73
CA LEU A 17 16.74 -13.78 1.35
C LEU A 17 17.54 -13.30 2.57
N GLY A 18 16.91 -13.23 3.74
CA GLY A 18 17.55 -12.75 4.95
C GLY A 18 18.05 -11.30 4.81
N PRO A 19 19.18 -10.94 5.43
CA PRO A 19 19.73 -9.57 5.34
C PRO A 19 20.00 -9.08 3.92
N GLU A 20 20.38 -9.98 3.00
CA GLU A 20 20.63 -9.67 1.59
C GLU A 20 19.36 -9.27 0.83
N GLY A 21 18.18 -9.62 1.34
CA GLY A 21 16.89 -9.17 0.79
C GLY A 21 16.59 -7.71 1.09
N ALA A 22 17.24 -7.12 2.11
CA ALA A 22 16.98 -5.78 2.59
C ALA A 22 17.93 -4.72 2.00
N VAL A 23 18.91 -5.12 1.20
CA VAL A 23 19.84 -4.20 0.53
C VAL A 23 19.33 -3.82 -0.86
N ASP A 24 19.48 -2.54 -1.20
CA ASP A 24 19.20 -2.01 -2.53
C ASP A 24 20.41 -2.23 -3.45
N GLU A 25 20.83 -3.50 -3.57
CA GLU A 25 21.93 -3.93 -4.42
C GLU A 25 21.38 -4.60 -5.69
N PRO A 26 22.03 -4.42 -6.87
CA PRO A 26 21.52 -4.91 -8.13
C PRO A 26 21.50 -6.44 -8.20
N ALA A 27 20.40 -7.08 -7.80
CA ALA A 27 20.14 -8.52 -7.91
C ALA A 27 18.76 -8.87 -7.30
N ALA A 28 18.69 -9.95 -6.53
CA ALA A 28 17.49 -10.41 -5.85
C ALA A 28 17.05 -9.46 -4.73
N GLY A 29 18.00 -8.76 -4.07
CA GLY A 29 17.73 -7.78 -3.00
C GLY A 29 16.86 -6.61 -3.47
N GLU A 30 17.30 -5.87 -4.50
CA GLU A 30 16.53 -4.77 -5.11
C GLU A 30 15.08 -5.18 -5.44
N ARG A 31 14.89 -6.34 -6.09
CA ARG A 31 13.55 -6.81 -6.49
C ARG A 31 12.68 -7.18 -5.29
N ALA A 32 13.25 -7.83 -4.27
CA ALA A 32 12.52 -8.21 -3.07
C ALA A 32 12.12 -6.98 -2.24
N LEU A 33 13.06 -6.06 -2.04
CA LEU A 33 12.84 -4.79 -1.35
C LEU A 33 11.76 -3.96 -2.06
N HIS A 34 11.90 -3.78 -3.39
CA HIS A 34 10.91 -3.06 -4.19
C HIS A 34 9.53 -3.74 -4.12
N GLY A 35 9.47 -5.07 -4.25
CA GLY A 35 8.22 -5.83 -4.15
C GLY A 35 7.52 -5.65 -2.80
N PHE A 36 8.28 -5.72 -1.71
CA PHE A 36 7.77 -5.48 -0.36
C PHE A 36 7.26 -4.06 -0.19
N LEU A 37 8.04 -3.04 -0.55
CA LEU A 37 7.64 -1.64 -0.39
C LEU A 37 6.42 -1.29 -1.25
N MET A 38 6.36 -1.80 -2.49
CA MET A 38 5.18 -1.66 -3.33
C MET A 38 3.95 -2.33 -2.73
N SER A 39 4.13 -3.49 -2.07
CA SER A 39 3.04 -4.19 -1.39
C SER A 39 2.35 -3.37 -0.28
N ARG A 40 3.12 -2.47 0.33
CA ARG A 40 2.66 -1.53 1.36
C ARG A 40 2.09 -0.26 0.74
N CYS A 41 2.78 0.30 -0.26
CA CYS A 41 2.37 1.52 -0.95
C CYS A 41 0.93 1.44 -1.47
N LEU A 42 0.56 0.31 -2.09
CA LEU A 42 -0.77 0.15 -2.68
C LEU A 42 -1.91 -0.01 -1.67
N THR A 43 -1.63 -0.06 -0.37
CA THR A 43 -2.68 0.09 0.67
C THR A 43 -3.17 1.53 0.82
N ILE A 44 -2.40 2.48 0.29
CA ILE A 44 -2.68 3.92 0.33
C ILE A 44 -2.88 4.47 -1.08
N ALA A 45 -2.10 3.98 -2.06
CA ALA A 45 -2.18 4.40 -3.44
C ALA A 45 -3.55 4.06 -4.05
N GLY A 46 -4.13 5.00 -4.80
CA GLY A 46 -5.50 4.90 -5.30
C GLY A 46 -6.57 5.40 -4.31
N GLY A 47 -6.14 5.97 -3.17
CA GLY A 47 -7.00 6.48 -2.12
C GLY A 47 -7.29 5.41 -1.08
N THR A 48 -7.12 5.77 0.19
CA THR A 48 -7.49 4.88 1.29
C THR A 48 -8.97 4.54 1.21
N THR A 49 -9.38 3.42 1.81
CA THR A 49 -10.80 3.05 1.92
C THR A 49 -11.64 4.21 2.47
N GLN A 50 -11.12 4.95 3.45
CA GLN A 50 -11.82 6.10 4.03
C GLN A 50 -12.03 7.22 3.01
N ILE A 51 -11.01 7.56 2.21
CA ILE A 51 -11.15 8.57 1.15
C ILE A 51 -12.12 8.10 0.07
N GLN A 52 -12.05 6.83 -0.35
CA GLN A 52 -12.98 6.31 -1.35
C GLN A 52 -14.43 6.28 -0.84
N LEU A 53 -14.65 5.95 0.44
CA LEU A 53 -15.97 6.00 1.06
C LEU A 53 -16.51 7.44 1.12
N ASN A 54 -15.67 8.43 1.43
CA ASN A 54 -16.05 9.84 1.37
C ASN A 54 -16.45 10.25 -0.05
N VAL A 55 -15.68 9.83 -1.06
CA VAL A 55 -16.02 10.09 -2.47
C VAL A 55 -17.35 9.45 -2.85
N VAL A 56 -17.63 8.22 -2.40
CA VAL A 56 -18.93 7.55 -2.61
C VAL A 56 -20.06 8.30 -1.91
N ALA A 57 -19.86 8.73 -0.66
CA ALA A 57 -20.84 9.48 0.10
C ALA A 57 -21.18 10.83 -0.56
N GLU A 58 -20.19 11.56 -1.05
CA GLU A 58 -20.38 12.82 -1.76
C GLU A 58 -21.07 12.60 -3.13
N ARG A 59 -20.57 11.67 -3.94
CA ARG A 59 -20.99 11.53 -5.35
C ARG A 59 -22.21 10.67 -5.57
N ILE A 60 -22.43 9.65 -4.75
CA ILE A 60 -23.56 8.71 -4.88
C ILE A 60 -24.69 9.12 -3.92
N LEU A 61 -24.35 9.50 -2.68
CA LEU A 61 -25.34 9.80 -1.65
C LEU A 61 -25.65 11.30 -1.51
N GLY A 62 -24.87 12.19 -2.14
CA GLY A 62 -25.08 13.63 -2.09
C GLY A 62 -24.77 14.27 -0.74
N LEU A 63 -23.99 13.61 0.12
CA LEU A 63 -23.64 14.15 1.43
C LEU A 63 -22.70 15.36 1.30
N PRO A 64 -22.82 16.37 2.19
CA PRO A 64 -21.90 17.49 2.22
C PRO A 64 -20.48 17.05 2.57
N ARG A 65 -19.48 17.68 1.94
CA ARG A 65 -18.05 17.44 2.19
C ARG A 65 -17.67 17.71 3.64
N ASP A 66 -16.85 16.82 4.19
CA ASP A 66 -16.28 17.00 5.52
C ASP A 66 -15.35 18.23 5.51
N ARG A 67 -15.52 19.14 6.48
CA ARG A 67 -14.75 20.39 6.56
C ARG A 67 -13.44 20.13 7.31
N PRO A 68 -12.28 20.60 6.83
CA PRO A 68 -11.06 20.53 7.61
C PRO A 68 -11.24 21.31 8.92
N HIS A 69 -10.80 20.72 10.03
CA HIS A 69 -10.74 21.39 11.32
C HIS A 69 -9.65 22.47 11.22
N THR A 70 -10.05 23.73 11.15
CA THR A 70 -9.11 24.85 11.23
C THR A 70 -8.69 24.99 12.70
N THR A 71 -7.42 24.70 13.00
CA THR A 71 -6.70 25.10 14.21
C THR A 71 -5.47 25.87 13.76
#